data_AF-A0A9K3D915-F1
#
_entry.id   AF-A0A9K3D915-F1
#
_cell.length_a   1.000
_cell.length_b   1.000
_cell.length_c   1.000
_cell.angle_alpha   90.00
_cell.angle_beta   90.00
_cell.angle_gamma   90.00
#
_symmetry.space_group_name_H-M   'P 1'
#
loop_
_entity.id
_entity.type
_entity.pdbx_description
1 polymer ?
#
loop_
_entity_poly.entity_id
_entity_poly.type
_entity_poly.pdbx_seq_one_letter_code
_entity_poly.pdbx_strand_id
1 'polypeptide(L)'
;MVLGAMVAEFVKACCGLVLQPTAHTVPRLVIHSHEWLGGVNQLILKGQGGTFSGVRPAHVFTTHATILGRYLAAGGEDLNSIQYQHRDWDHEADKRGICFEY
;
A
#
# COMPACT_ATOMS: atom_id res chain seq x y z
N MET A 1 1.36 11.40 -1.40
CA MET A 1 0.16 11.45 -0.53
C MET A 1 -1.10 11.95 -1.22
N VAL A 2 -1.09 13.11 -1.90
CA VAL A 2 -2.30 13.68 -2.56
C VAL A 2 -3.00 12.70 -3.51
N LEU A 3 -2.24 12.04 -4.41
CA LEU A 3 -2.80 11.02 -5.30
C LEU A 3 -3.54 9.91 -4.55
N GLY A 4 -2.95 9.40 -3.46
CA GLY A 4 -3.55 8.35 -2.64
C GLY A 4 -4.89 8.78 -2.05
N ALA A 5 -5.00 10.02 -1.57
CA ALA A 5 -6.25 10.57 -1.06
C ALA A 5 -7.29 10.75 -2.17
N MET A 6 -6.90 11.30 -3.34
CA MET A 6 -7.79 11.46 -4.49
C MET A 6 -8.36 10.12 -4.97
N VAL A 7 -7.52 9.09 -5.06
CA VAL A 7 -7.96 7.73 -5.45
C VAL A 7 -8.86 7.12 -4.39
N ALA A 8 -8.58 7.33 -3.10
CA ALA A 8 -9.46 6.86 -2.03
C ALA A 8 -10.85 7.51 -2.09
N GLU A 9 -10.94 8.82 -2.31
CA GLU A 9 -12.22 9.51 -2.49
C GLU A 9 -12.95 9.05 -3.75
N PHE A 10 -12.24 8.85 -4.85
CA PHE A 10 -12.81 8.27 -6.07
C PHE A 10 -13.42 6.88 -5.80
N VAL A 11 -12.70 6.00 -5.09
CA VAL A 11 -13.21 4.67 -4.71
C VAL A 11 -14.47 4.76 -3.87
N LYS A 12 -14.52 5.65 -2.88
CA LYS A 12 -15.72 5.86 -2.06
C LYS A 12 -16.90 6.36 -2.88
N ALA A 13 -16.65 7.30 -3.80
CA ALA A 13 -17.67 7.78 -4.72
C ALA A 13 -18.20 6.65 -5.61
N CYS A 14 -17.32 5.79 -6.14
CA CYS A 14 -17.73 4.59 -6.87
C CYS A 14 -18.57 3.64 -6.01
N CYS A 15 -18.19 3.40 -4.76
CA CYS A 15 -18.99 2.59 -3.84
C CYS A 15 -20.38 3.20 -3.56
N GLY A 16 -20.46 4.52 -3.40
CA GLY A 16 -21.71 5.22 -3.12
C GLY A 16 -22.63 5.41 -4.32
N LEU A 17 -22.09 5.50 -5.54
CA LEU A 17 -22.86 5.87 -6.74
C LEU A 17 -23.03 4.73 -7.74
N VAL A 18 -22.04 3.84 -7.84
CA VAL A 18 -21.96 2.83 -8.91
C VAL A 18 -22.10 1.41 -8.37
N LEU A 19 -21.54 1.15 -7.19
CA LEU A 19 -21.45 -0.20 -6.61
C LEU A 19 -22.39 -0.38 -5.40
N GLN A 20 -23.61 0.15 -5.48
CA GLN A 20 -24.57 0.00 -4.39
C GLN A 20 -25.00 -1.48 -4.25
N PRO A 21 -24.92 -2.06 -3.03
CA PRO A 21 -25.47 -3.39 -2.77
C PRO A 21 -26.98 -3.41 -3.01
N THR A 22 -27.47 -4.51 -3.58
CA THR A 22 -28.90 -4.80 -3.70
C THR A 22 -29.29 -5.89 -2.71
N ALA A 23 -30.60 -6.15 -2.57
CA ALA A 23 -31.11 -7.24 -1.74
C ALA A 23 -30.57 -8.64 -2.13
N HIS A 24 -30.11 -8.80 -3.38
CA HIS A 24 -29.70 -10.10 -3.91
C HIS A 24 -28.20 -10.17 -4.26
N THR A 25 -27.52 -9.03 -4.40
CA THR A 25 -26.13 -8.98 -4.86
C THR A 25 -25.32 -7.89 -4.16
N VAL A 26 -24.10 -8.23 -3.75
CA VAL A 26 -23.10 -7.28 -3.27
C VAL A 26 -22.00 -7.19 -4.33
N PRO A 27 -21.71 -6.00 -4.89
CA PRO A 27 -20.63 -5.83 -5.86
C PRO A 27 -19.27 -6.18 -5.26
N ARG A 28 -18.37 -6.69 -6.11
CA ARG A 28 -16.99 -7.01 -5.73
C ARG A 28 -16.06 -5.98 -6.34
N LEU A 29 -15.25 -5.34 -5.51
CA LEU A 29 -14.24 -4.36 -5.91
C LEU A 29 -12.85 -4.89 -5.57
N VAL A 30 -11.92 -4.82 -6.52
CA VAL A 30 -10.50 -5.11 -6.30
C VAL A 30 -9.71 -3.83 -6.55
N ILE A 31 -8.87 -3.46 -5.59
CA ILE A 31 -7.96 -2.33 -5.68
C ILE A 31 -6.54 -2.89 -5.79
N HIS A 32 -5.96 -2.78 -6.96
CA HIS A 32 -4.58 -3.17 -7.21
C HIS A 32 -3.72 -1.91 -7.34
N SER A 33 -2.73 -1.77 -6.46
CA SER A 33 -1.79 -0.67 -6.53
C SER A 33 -0.37 -1.18 -6.73
N HIS A 34 0.37 -0.47 -7.57
CA HIS A 34 1.76 -0.75 -7.88
C HIS A 34 2.65 0.30 -7.21
N GLU A 35 3.67 -0.20 -6.51
CA GLU A 35 4.66 0.57 -5.75
C GLU A 35 4.12 1.44 -4.61
N TRP A 36 5.01 1.83 -3.71
CA TRP A 36 4.67 2.55 -2.47
C TRP A 36 3.91 3.86 -2.75
N LEU A 37 4.30 4.61 -3.79
CA LEU A 37 3.61 5.84 -4.21
C LEU A 37 2.14 5.59 -4.58
N GLY A 38 1.86 4.45 -5.21
CA GLY A 38 0.51 4.02 -5.57
C GLY A 38 -0.25 3.43 -4.39
N GLY A 39 0.42 2.83 -3.40
CA GLY A 39 -0.18 2.10 -2.29
C GLY A 39 -0.90 2.94 -1.24
N VAL A 40 -0.61 4.24 -1.14
CA VAL A 40 -1.14 5.14 -0.09
C VAL A 40 -2.68 5.11 0.01
N ASN A 41 -3.38 4.99 -1.12
CA ASN A 41 -4.85 4.91 -1.14
C ASN A 41 -5.39 3.73 -0.30
N GLN A 42 -4.70 2.59 -0.32
CA GLN A 42 -5.13 1.38 0.36
C GLN A 42 -5.02 1.53 1.88
N LEU A 43 -3.96 2.22 2.35
CA LEU A 43 -3.78 2.55 3.76
C LEU A 43 -4.88 3.49 4.25
N ILE A 44 -5.19 4.53 3.48
CA ILE A 44 -6.27 5.49 3.80
C ILE A 44 -7.61 4.76 3.90
N LEU A 45 -7.96 3.94 2.90
CA LEU A 45 -9.23 3.21 2.87
C LEU A 45 -9.34 2.22 4.04
N LYS A 46 -8.27 1.47 4.36
CA LYS A 46 -8.25 0.58 5.52
C LYS A 46 -8.37 1.34 6.84
N GLY A 47 -7.65 2.44 6.98
CA GLY A 47 -7.69 3.30 8.18
C GLY A 47 -9.07 3.95 8.42
N GLN A 48 -9.88 4.09 7.37
CA GLN A 48 -11.24 4.63 7.43
C GLN A 48 -12.32 3.55 7.60
N GLY A 49 -11.94 2.33 8.00
CA GLY A 49 -12.86 1.23 8.30
C GLY A 49 -12.99 0.17 7.20
N GLY A 50 -12.41 0.40 6.02
CA GLY A 50 -12.25 -0.61 4.95
C GLY A 50 -13.54 -1.11 4.30
N THR A 51 -14.72 -0.58 4.67
CA THR A 51 -16.01 -0.92 4.06
C THR A 51 -16.76 0.38 3.78
N PHE A 52 -17.19 0.58 2.54
CA PHE A 52 -17.81 1.82 2.08
C PHE A 52 -19.12 1.50 1.37
N SER A 53 -20.22 2.08 1.84
CA SER A 53 -21.56 1.82 1.30
C SER A 53 -21.92 0.33 1.23
N GLY A 54 -21.47 -0.46 2.22
CA GLY A 54 -21.69 -1.91 2.27
C GLY A 54 -20.77 -2.75 1.36
N VAL A 55 -19.86 -2.12 0.61
CA VAL A 55 -18.85 -2.80 -0.21
C VAL A 55 -17.51 -2.81 0.51
N ARG A 56 -16.91 -4.01 0.66
CA ARG A 56 -15.56 -4.18 1.18
C ARG A 56 -14.59 -4.49 0.03
N PRO A 57 -13.69 -3.56 -0.33
CA PRO A 57 -12.73 -3.82 -1.39
C PRO A 57 -11.72 -4.90 -1.00
N ALA A 58 -11.36 -5.76 -1.94
CA ALA A 58 -10.18 -6.59 -1.84
C ALA A 58 -8.96 -5.78 -2.29
N HIS A 59 -7.84 -5.93 -1.59
CA HIS A 59 -6.64 -5.11 -1.78
C HIS A 59 -5.48 -5.97 -2.28
N VAL A 60 -4.84 -5.55 -3.37
CA VAL A 60 -3.62 -6.16 -3.91
C VAL A 60 -2.56 -5.08 -4.01
N PHE A 61 -1.38 -5.35 -3.45
CA PHE A 61 -0.22 -4.48 -3.56
C PHE A 61 0.91 -5.23 -4.22
N THR A 62 1.51 -4.62 -5.24
CA THR A 62 2.67 -5.17 -5.93
C THR A 62 3.78 -4.13 -5.90
N THR A 63 4.92 -4.51 -5.34
CA THR A 63 6.16 -3.74 -5.50
C THR A 63 7.09 -4.51 -6.41
N HIS A 64 7.75 -3.80 -7.33
CA HIS A 64 8.73 -4.34 -8.26
C HIS A 64 10.13 -4.37 -7.62
N ALA A 65 10.39 -3.55 -6.59
CA ALA A 65 11.60 -3.59 -5.80
C ALA A 65 11.39 -2.92 -4.42
N THR A 66 12.02 -3.47 -3.37
CA THR A 66 11.99 -2.82 -2.05
C THR A 66 12.94 -1.61 -2.02
N ILE A 67 12.49 -0.50 -1.43
CA ILE A 67 13.30 0.73 -1.31
C ILE A 67 14.59 0.41 -0.57
N LEU A 68 14.48 -0.12 0.66
CA LEU A 68 15.66 -0.42 1.49
C LEU A 68 16.59 -1.43 0.81
N GLY A 69 16.06 -2.45 0.13
CA GLY A 69 16.86 -3.43 -0.60
C GLY A 69 17.72 -2.81 -1.71
N ARG A 70 17.18 -1.83 -2.45
CA ARG A 70 17.95 -1.09 -3.47
C ARG A 70 19.12 -0.30 -2.87
N TYR A 71 18.90 0.37 -1.74
CA TYR A 71 19.96 1.13 -1.08
C TYR A 71 21.01 0.23 -0.43
N LEU A 72 20.61 -0.90 0.16
CA LEU A 72 21.54 -1.89 0.70
C LEU A 72 22.44 -2.46 -0.41
N ALA A 73 21.86 -2.84 -1.56
CA ALA A 73 22.62 -3.32 -2.71
C ALA A 73 23.64 -2.27 -3.19
N ALA A 74 23.24 -1.00 -3.27
CA ALA A 74 24.13 0.09 -3.67
C ALA A 74 25.24 0.36 -2.64
N GLY A 75 25.00 0.04 -1.37
CA GLY A 75 25.99 0.13 -0.28
C GLY A 75 26.98 -1.02 -0.21
N GLY A 76 26.90 -2.01 -1.12
CA GLY A 76 27.78 -3.18 -1.13
C GLY A 76 27.47 -4.23 -0.05
N GLU A 77 26.28 -4.15 0.54
CA GLU A 77 25.83 -5.13 1.54
C GLU A 77 25.54 -6.48 0.88
N ASP A 78 25.90 -7.58 1.55
CA ASP A 78 25.55 -8.92 1.10
C ASP A 78 24.07 -9.22 1.40
N LEU A 79 23.23 -9.06 0.38
CA LEU A 79 21.80 -9.32 0.47
C LEU A 79 21.44 -10.78 0.69
N ASN A 80 22.35 -11.74 0.52
CA ASN A 80 22.03 -13.16 0.73
C ASN A 80 22.08 -13.55 2.21
N SER A 81 22.85 -12.82 3.01
CA SER A 81 23.00 -13.09 4.45
C SER A 81 22.05 -12.27 5.33
N ILE A 82 21.31 -11.30 4.78
CA ILE A 82 20.39 -10.43 5.54
C ILE A 82 19.31 -11.18 6.32
N GLN A 83 18.89 -12.36 5.86
CA GLN A 83 17.90 -13.19 6.56
C GLN A 83 18.44 -13.87 7.84
N TYR A 84 19.77 -13.94 7.98
CA TYR A 84 20.44 -14.56 9.13
C TYR A 84 21.01 -13.51 10.10
N GLN A 85 20.91 -12.22 9.75
CA GLN A 85 21.40 -11.12 10.56
C GLN A 85 20.23 -10.41 11.23
N HIS A 86 20.28 -10.27 12.54
CA HIS A 86 19.32 -9.41 13.24
C HIS A 86 19.69 -7.95 12.95
N ARG A 87 18.89 -7.26 12.14
CA ARG A 87 19.09 -5.86 11.76
C ARG A 87 17.89 -5.03 12.19
N ASP A 88 18.17 -3.82 12.63
CA ASP A 88 17.17 -2.80 12.86
C ASP A 88 16.89 -2.10 11.53
N TRP A 89 15.76 -2.42 10.91
CA TRP A 89 15.41 -1.90 9.59
C TRP A 89 15.04 -0.41 9.62
N ASP A 90 14.51 0.07 10.75
CA ASP A 90 14.18 1.49 10.94
C ASP A 90 15.48 2.29 11.02
N HIS A 91 16.47 1.80 11.77
CA HIS A 91 17.80 2.42 11.82
C HIS A 91 18.50 2.42 10.45
N GLU A 92 18.42 1.33 9.68
CA GLU A 92 19.01 1.26 8.34
C GLU A 92 18.31 2.22 7.35
N ALA A 93 16.99 2.41 7.47
CA ALA A 93 16.25 3.39 6.68
C ALA A 93 16.60 4.84 7.06
N ASP A 94 16.70 5.13 8.36
CA ASP A 94 17.06 6.46 8.87
C ASP A 94 18.48 6.87 8.47
N LYS A 95 19.46 5.96 8.60
CA LYS A 95 20.85 6.15 8.16
C LYS A 95 20.97 6.56 6.68
N ARG A 96 19.99 6.17 5.86
CA ARG A 96 19.93 6.46 4.41
C ARG A 96 19.00 7.61 4.06
N GLY A 97 18.33 8.21 5.04
CA GLY A 97 17.38 9.31 4.84
C GLY A 97 16.11 8.90 4.09
N ILE A 98 15.66 7.65 4.25
CA ILE A 98 14.48 7.08 3.56
C ILE A 98 13.39 6.59 4.52
N CYS A 99 13.45 7.00 5.79
CA CYS A 99 12.51 6.54 6.83
C CYS A 99 11.05 6.90 6.53
N PHE A 100 10.80 7.96 5.75
CA PHE A 100 9.43 8.35 5.41
C PHE A 100 8.82 7.49 4.30
N GLU A 101 9.65 7.06 3.34
CA GLU A 101 9.24 6.24 2.22
C GLU A 101 9.23 4.74 2.55
N TYR A 102 10.02 4.32 3.55
CA TYR A 102 10.10 2.96 4.08
C TYR A 102 8.87 2.61 4.92
#